data_AF-A0A0G0BCI8-F1
#
_entry.id   AF-A0A0G0BCI8-F1
#
_cell.length_a   1.000
_cell.length_b   1.000
_cell.length_c   1.000
_cell.angle_alpha   90.00
_cell.angle_beta   90.00
_cell.angle_gamma   90.00
#
_symmetry.space_group_name_H-M   'P 1'
#
loop_
_entity.id
_entity.type
_entity.pdbx_description
1 polymer ?
#
loop_
_entity_poly.entity_id
_entity_poly.type
_entity_poly.pdbx_seq_one_letter_code
_entity_poly.pdbx_strand_id
1 'polypeptide(L)' 'YLEGKEIIPLSEYAKKHNLSHSNLINKANRQTIEAFMEKGVWKIGKI' A
#
# COMPACT_ATOMS: atom_id res chain seq x y z
N TYR A 1 14.12 13.62 -11.98
CA TYR A 1 14.15 12.16 -11.96
C TYR A 1 13.47 11.61 -10.70
N LEU A 2 12.15 11.83 -10.56
CA LEU A 2 11.32 11.04 -9.64
C LEU A 2 10.41 10.21 -10.56
N GLU A 3 11.00 9.18 -11.15
CA GLU A 3 10.33 8.31 -12.11
C GLU A 3 9.12 7.64 -11.46
N GLY A 4 7.92 8.13 -11.79
CA GLY A 4 6.72 7.32 -12.03
C GLY A 4 6.09 6.53 -10.88
N LYS A 5 6.66 6.50 -9.67
CA LYS A 5 6.12 5.68 -8.58
C LYS A 5 4.85 6.29 -8.01
N GLU A 6 3.71 5.69 -8.36
CA GLU A 6 2.40 6.05 -7.83
C GLU A 6 2.30 5.54 -6.39
N ILE A 7 2.19 6.48 -5.44
CA ILE A 7 1.92 6.17 -4.03
C ILE A 7 0.41 6.22 -3.84
N ILE A 8 -0.19 5.05 -3.60
CA ILE A 8 -1.64 4.97 -3.36
C ILE A 8 -1.97 4.36 -1.99
N PRO A 9 -3.09 4.74 -1.36
CA PRO A 9 -3.55 4.11 -0.13
C PRO A 9 -3.79 2.60 -0.32
N LEU A 10 -3.52 1.80 0.71
CA LEU A 10 -3.80 0.35 0.68
C LEU A 10 -5.29 0.04 0.45
N SER A 11 -6.19 0.95 0.83
CA SER A 11 -7.63 0.82 0.59
C SER A 11 -7.99 0.92 -0.89
N GLU A 12 -7.28 1.77 -1.63
CA GLU A 12 -7.46 1.94 -3.07
C GLU A 12 -6.78 0.80 -3.84
N TYR A 13 -5.55 0.44 -3.44
CA TYR A 13 -4.85 -0.71 -3.99
C TYR A 13 -5.67 -2.00 -3.81
N ALA A 14 -6.26 -2.21 -2.62
CA ALA A 14 -7.16 -3.33 -2.35
C ALA A 14 -8.31 -3.40 -3.37
N LYS A 15 -9.00 -2.29 -3.62
CA LYS A 15 -10.13 -2.22 -4.56
C LYS A 15 -9.68 -2.50 -6.00
N LYS A 16 -8.58 -1.86 -6.44
CA LYS A 16 -8.06 -2.00 -7.80
C LYS A 16 -7.60 -3.43 -8.13
N HIS A 17 -7.10 -4.15 -7.12
CA HIS A 17 -6.57 -5.51 -7.27
C HIS A 17 -7.51 -6.60 -6.73
N ASN A 18 -8.73 -6.25 -6.31
CA ASN A 18 -9.69 -7.16 -5.67
C ASN A 18 -9.08 -7.97 -4.49
N LEU A 19 -8.25 -7.31 -3.69
CA LEU A 19 -7.62 -7.88 -2.50
C LEU A 19 -8.33 -7.41 -1.23
N SER A 20 -8.27 -8.23 -0.18
CA SER A 20 -8.74 -7.81 1.14
C SER A 20 -7.85 -6.70 1.71
N HIS A 21 -8.46 -5.58 2.10
CA HIS A 21 -7.77 -4.48 2.76
C HIS A 21 -7.07 -4.91 4.06
N SER A 22 -7.73 -5.75 4.87
CA SER A 22 -7.16 -6.29 6.10
C SER A 22 -5.94 -7.18 5.85
N ASN A 23 -5.94 -7.95 4.76
CA ASN A 23 -4.79 -8.75 4.36
C ASN A 23 -3.59 -7.85 4.03
N LEU A 24 -3.81 -6.77 3.28
CA LEU A 24 -2.74 -5.81 2.97
C LEU A 24 -2.22 -5.10 4.22
N ILE A 25 -3.08 -4.70 5.15
CA ILE A 25 -2.64 -4.12 6.44
C ILE A 25 -1.77 -5.11 7.22
N ASN A 26 -2.17 -6.39 7.28
CA ASN A 26 -1.37 -7.42 7.94
C ASN A 26 -0.02 -7.63 7.27
N LYS A 27 0.03 -7.61 5.94
CA LYS A 27 1.28 -7.68 5.18
C LYS A 27 2.17 -6.45 5.43
N ALA A 28 1.58 -5.26 5.44
CA ALA A 28 2.29 -4.01 5.71
C ALA A 28 2.87 -3.98 7.14
N ASN A 29 2.09 -4.38 8.14
CA ASN A 29 2.54 -4.53 9.52
C ASN A 29 3.69 -5.55 9.67
N ARG A 30 3.65 -6.64 8.90
CA ARG A 30 4.71 -7.66 8.83
C ARG A 30 5.89 -7.25 7.92
N GLN A 31 5.81 -6.09 7.28
CA GLN A 31 6.80 -5.57 6.33
C GLN A 31 7.12 -6.53 5.17
N THR A 32 6.12 -7.29 4.72
CA THR A 32 6.27 -8.23 3.58
C THR A 32 5.92 -7.60 2.22
N ILE A 33 5.45 -6.36 2.23
CA ILE A 33 5.16 -5.55 1.06
C ILE A 33 5.78 -4.15 1.25
N GLU A 34 6.08 -3.47 0.14
CA GLU A 34 6.66 -2.11 0.13
C GLU A 34 5.62 -1.03 0.48
N ALA A 35 5.07 -1.13 1.69
CA ALA A 35 4.08 -0.22 2.23
C ALA A 35 4.63 0.56 3.43
N PHE A 36 4.14 1.78 3.62
CA PHE A 36 4.50 2.66 4.72
C PHE A 36 3.28 3.36 5.28
N MET A 37 3.37 3.82 6.52
CA MET A 37 2.30 4.53 7.21
C MET A 37 2.58 6.03 7.18
N GLU A 38 1.62 6.80 6.65
CA GLU A 38 1.68 8.26 6.60
C GLU A 38 0.42 8.84 7.23
N LYS A 39 0.58 9.64 8.30
CA LYS A 39 -0.54 10.28 9.03
C LYS A 39 -1.65 9.28 9.44
N GLY A 40 -1.27 8.06 9.83
CA GLY A 40 -2.21 7.00 10.23
C GLY A 40 -2.84 6.23 9.05
N VAL A 41 -2.44 6.51 7.82
CA VAL A 41 -2.93 5.80 6.62
C VAL A 41 -1.81 4.96 6.03
N TRP A 42 -2.08 3.68 5.82
CA TRP A 42 -1.17 2.81 5.09
C TRP A 42 -1.22 3.09 3.59
N LYS A 43 -0.04 3.26 2.99
CA LYS A 43 0.18 3.51 1.57
C LYS A 43 1.17 2.51 1.02
N ILE A 44 1.09 2.22 -0.28
CA ILE A 44 2.02 1.37 -1.00
C ILE A 44 2.66 2.17 -2.13
N GLY A 45 3.98 2.08 -2.25
CA GLY A 45 4.70 2.61 -3.39
C GLY A 45 4.78 1.52 -4.46
N LYS A 46 4.16 1.74 -5.63
CA LYS A 46 4.34 0.84 -6.76
C LYS A 46 5.60 1.26 -7.52
N ILE A 47 6.57 0.35 -7.66
CA ILE A 47 7.72 0.48 -8.58
C ILE A 47 7.25 0.28 -10.01
#